data_AF-A0A7Y1X5L5-F1
#
_entry.id   AF-A0A7Y1X5L5-F1
#
_cell.length_a   1.000
_cell.length_b   1.000
_cell.length_c   1.000
_cell.angle_alpha   90.00
_cell.angle_beta   90.00
_cell.angle_gamma   90.00
#
_symmetry.space_group_name_H-M   'P 1'
#
loop_
_entity.id
_entity.type
_entity.pdbx_description
1 polymer ?
#
loop_
_entity_poly.entity_id
_entity_poly.type
_entity_poly.pdbx_seq_one_letter_code
_entity_poly.pdbx_strand_id
1 'polypeptide(L)'
;MDKSVRSTRFAIADLQKRIAVLDATREDLQRQMRKLNESVPEAEVDPNAQKEGYVSYGSYASSVIKRKENLIQTLEDIDRQNKDLSADLRIALDALDSFERVRARQLAAKAEKMAKRA
;
A
#
# COMPACT_ATOMS: atom_id res chain seq x y z
N MET A 1 -31.22 -3.16 1.64
CA MET A 1 -30.11 -3.43 2.59
C MET A 1 -29.02 -4.31 1.98
N ASP A 2 -29.34 -5.42 1.30
CA ASP A 2 -28.32 -6.30 0.67
C ASP A 2 -27.41 -5.60 -0.35
N LYS A 3 -27.93 -4.64 -1.12
CA LYS A 3 -27.13 -3.88 -2.09
C LYS A 3 -26.01 -3.07 -1.42
N SER A 4 -26.27 -2.47 -0.25
CA SER A 4 -25.29 -1.68 0.50
C SER A 4 -24.18 -2.58 1.08
N VAL A 5 -24.55 -3.71 1.70
CA VAL A 5 -23.58 -4.69 2.22
C VAL A 5 -22.71 -5.25 1.10
N ARG A 6 -23.31 -5.64 -0.03
CA ARG A 6 -22.56 -6.14 -1.19
C ARG A 6 -21.61 -5.10 -1.75
N SER A 7 -22.04 -3.84 -1.85
CA SER A 7 -21.20 -2.74 -2.31
C SER A 7 -20.01 -2.50 -1.36
N THR A 8 -20.24 -2.51 -0.05
CA THR A 8 -19.18 -2.34 0.94
C THR A 8 -18.16 -3.47 0.90
N ARG A 9 -18.61 -4.74 0.76
CA ARG A 9 -17.71 -5.89 0.60
C ARG A 9 -16.87 -5.80 -0.67
N PHE A 10 -17.45 -5.30 -1.76
CA PHE A 10 -16.70 -5.06 -3.00
C PHE A 10 -15.63 -3.98 -2.80
N ALA A 11 -15.98 -2.87 -2.15
CA ALA A 11 -15.01 -1.80 -1.84
C ALA A 11 -13.86 -2.30 -0.95
N ILE A 12 -14.16 -3.10 0.08
CA ILE A 12 -13.14 -3.74 0.93
C ILE A 12 -12.18 -4.60 0.10
N ALA A 13 -12.72 -5.46 -0.77
CA ALA A 13 -11.90 -6.34 -1.60
C ALA A 13 -11.01 -5.56 -2.57
N ASP A 14 -11.53 -4.48 -3.16
CA ASP A 14 -10.77 -3.59 -4.03
C ASP A 14 -9.63 -2.88 -3.27
N LEU A 15 -9.93 -2.30 -2.11
CA LEU A 15 -8.94 -1.64 -1.25
C LEU A 15 -7.83 -2.61 -0.83
N GLN A 16 -8.19 -3.81 -0.37
CA GLN A 16 -7.23 -4.85 -0.01
C GLN A 16 -6.33 -5.22 -1.19
N LYS A 17 -6.89 -5.36 -2.40
CA LYS A 17 -6.12 -5.67 -3.61
C LYS A 17 -5.15 -4.53 -3.94
N ARG A 18 -5.58 -3.29 -3.86
CA ARG A 18 -4.74 -2.11 -4.15
C ARG A 18 -3.58 -2.00 -3.17
N ILE A 19 -3.84 -2.19 -1.87
CA ILE A 19 -2.80 -2.23 -0.84
C ILE A 19 -1.78 -3.34 -1.14
N ALA A 20 -2.24 -4.55 -1.45
CA ALA A 20 -1.35 -5.67 -1.76
C ALA A 20 -0.44 -5.41 -2.98
N VAL A 21 -0.96 -4.72 -4.01
CA VAL A 21 -0.17 -4.33 -5.18
C VAL A 21 0.90 -3.28 -4.82
N LEU A 22 0.54 -2.30 -3.98
CA LEU A 22 1.49 -1.28 -3.52
C LEU A 22 2.58 -1.89 -2.63
N ASP A 23 2.23 -2.81 -1.74
CA ASP A 23 3.19 -3.53 -0.90
C ASP A 23 4.17 -4.36 -1.73
N ALA A 24 3.68 -5.13 -2.69
CA ALA A 24 4.53 -5.91 -3.60
C ALA A 24 5.48 -5.00 -4.42
N THR A 25 4.96 -3.85 -4.87
CA THR A 25 5.74 -2.84 -5.59
C THR A 25 6.82 -2.24 -4.71
N ARG A 26 6.46 -1.88 -3.47
CA ARG A 26 7.38 -1.35 -2.46
C ARG A 26 8.53 -2.30 -2.19
N GLU A 27 8.23 -3.58 -1.97
CA GLU A 27 9.24 -4.61 -1.76
C GLU A 27 10.21 -4.74 -2.94
N ASP A 28 9.69 -4.64 -4.17
CA ASP A 28 10.52 -4.68 -5.36
C ASP A 28 11.46 -3.49 -5.48
N LEU A 29 10.93 -2.27 -5.27
CA LEU A 29 11.74 -1.06 -5.28
C LEU A 29 12.79 -1.08 -4.16
N GLN A 30 12.48 -1.64 -3.00
CA GLN A 30 13.46 -1.84 -1.92
C GLN A 30 14.56 -2.84 -2.30
N ARG A 31 14.24 -3.92 -3.02
CA ARG A 31 15.25 -4.83 -3.58
C ARG A 31 16.15 -4.10 -4.59
N GLN A 32 15.57 -3.27 -5.45
CA GLN A 32 16.34 -2.47 -6.40
C GLN A 32 17.25 -1.46 -5.68
N MET A 33 16.74 -0.78 -4.66
CA MET A 33 17.51 0.14 -3.83
C MET A 33 18.73 -0.54 -3.19
N ARG A 34 18.56 -1.74 -2.63
CA ARG A 34 19.68 -2.50 -2.05
C ARG A 34 20.77 -2.78 -3.08
N LYS A 35 20.40 -3.23 -4.28
CA LYS A 35 21.37 -3.46 -5.38
C LYS A 35 22.12 -2.19 -5.78
N LEU A 36 21.44 -1.04 -5.83
CA LEU A 36 22.08 0.24 -6.14
C LEU A 36 23.03 0.71 -5.03
N ASN A 37 22.67 0.46 -3.76
CA ASN A 37 23.53 0.74 -2.61
C ASN A 37 24.76 -0.17 -2.58
N GLU A 38 24.64 -1.42 -2.98
CA GLU A 38 25.78 -2.34 -3.13
C GLU A 38 26.71 -1.91 -4.27
N SER A 39 26.16 -1.39 -5.38
CA SER A 39 26.97 -0.98 -6.54
C SER A 39 27.73 0.34 -6.35
N VAL A 40 27.08 1.31 -5.70
CA VAL A 40 27.62 2.66 -5.47
C VAL A 40 27.24 3.02 -4.04
N PRO A 41 28.02 2.69 -3.01
CA PRO A 41 27.66 2.98 -1.62
C PRO A 41 27.69 4.48 -1.28
N GLU A 42 28.37 5.28 -2.10
CA GLU A 42 28.55 6.70 -1.90
C GLU A 42 27.22 7.47 -1.99
N ALA A 43 27.08 8.50 -1.15
CA ALA A 43 25.96 9.44 -1.20
C ALA A 43 26.20 10.57 -2.21
N GLU A 44 27.47 10.93 -2.43
CA GLU A 44 27.91 11.93 -3.40
C GLU A 44 29.19 11.43 -4.08
N VAL A 45 29.41 11.82 -5.33
CA VAL A 45 30.62 11.49 -6.07
C VAL A 45 31.00 12.68 -6.96
N ASP A 46 32.31 12.96 -7.07
CA ASP A 46 32.79 13.88 -8.11
C ASP A 46 32.48 13.27 -9.49
N PRO A 47 31.86 14.01 -10.43
CA PRO A 47 31.65 13.55 -11.80
C PRO A 47 32.94 13.04 -12.50
N ASN A 48 34.10 13.54 -12.09
CA ASN A 48 35.42 13.14 -12.58
C ASN A 48 36.08 12.05 -11.73
N ALA A 49 35.39 11.50 -10.73
CA ALA A 49 35.93 10.42 -9.92
C ALA A 49 36.30 9.22 -10.79
N GLN A 50 37.51 8.74 -10.60
CA GLN A 50 38.03 7.55 -11.27
C GLN A 50 38.04 6.38 -10.30
N LYS A 51 37.73 5.19 -10.83
CA LYS A 51 37.85 3.93 -10.12
C LYS A 51 38.60 2.96 -11.02
N GLU A 52 39.61 2.30 -10.46
CA GLU A 52 40.43 1.36 -11.22
C GLU A 52 39.54 0.29 -11.89
N GLY A 53 39.76 0.05 -13.18
CA GLY A 53 38.95 -0.87 -13.98
C GLY A 53 37.61 -0.31 -14.49
N TYR A 54 37.26 0.94 -14.17
CA TYR A 54 36.02 1.58 -14.64
C TYR A 54 36.31 2.80 -15.52
N VAL A 55 35.80 2.76 -16.75
CA VAL A 55 35.73 3.95 -17.60
C VAL A 55 34.52 4.77 -17.15
N SER A 56 34.69 6.06 -16.86
CA SER A 56 33.62 7.02 -16.50
C SER A 56 32.85 6.71 -15.20
N TYR A 57 33.54 6.23 -14.16
CA TYR A 57 32.91 5.90 -12.88
C TYR A 57 32.09 7.06 -12.28
N GLY A 58 32.61 8.28 -12.25
CA GLY A 58 31.88 9.44 -11.70
C GLY A 58 30.52 9.70 -12.36
N SER A 59 30.43 9.64 -13.69
CA SER A 59 29.15 9.77 -14.42
C SER A 59 28.16 8.65 -14.10
N TYR A 60 28.65 7.40 -14.02
CA TYR A 60 27.82 6.25 -13.62
C TYR A 60 27.31 6.40 -12.19
N ALA A 61 28.20 6.70 -11.25
CA ALA A 61 27.87 6.84 -9.84
C ALA A 61 26.91 8.02 -9.61
N SER A 62 27.08 9.16 -10.28
CA SER A 62 26.13 10.29 -10.26
C SER A 62 24.73 9.87 -10.75
N SER A 63 24.65 9.08 -11.82
CA SER A 63 23.38 8.57 -12.34
C SER A 63 22.70 7.60 -11.37
N VAL A 64 23.49 6.75 -10.70
CA VAL A 64 22.99 5.82 -9.67
C VAL A 64 22.49 6.58 -8.45
N ILE A 65 23.22 7.58 -7.97
CA ILE A 65 22.81 8.45 -6.84
C ILE A 65 21.46 9.09 -7.14
N LYS A 66 21.32 9.73 -8.31
CA LYS A 66 20.04 10.33 -8.74
C LYS A 66 18.90 9.31 -8.81
N ARG A 67 19.19 8.08 -9.26
CA ARG A 67 18.19 7.01 -9.27
C ARG A 67 17.76 6.60 -7.86
N LYS A 68 18.69 6.56 -6.90
CA LYS A 68 18.35 6.29 -5.49
C LYS A 68 17.46 7.40 -4.92
N GLU A 69 17.78 8.67 -5.15
CA GLU A 69 16.95 9.79 -4.71
C GLU A 69 15.50 9.65 -5.22
N ASN A 70 15.35 9.36 -6.52
CA ASN A 70 14.02 9.13 -7.12
C ASN A 70 13.28 7.93 -6.50
N LEU A 71 14.01 6.85 -6.19
CA LEU A 71 13.43 5.68 -5.54
C LEU A 71 13.00 5.97 -4.10
N ILE A 72 13.76 6.79 -3.36
CA ILE A 72 13.36 7.24 -2.01
C ILE A 72 12.04 7.99 -2.10
N GLN A 73 11.94 8.98 -3.00
CA GLN A 73 10.71 9.73 -3.18
C GLN A 73 9.53 8.82 -3.57
N THR A 74 9.75 7.88 -4.48
CA THR A 74 8.72 6.92 -4.90
C THR A 74 8.27 6.03 -3.73
N LEU A 75 9.19 5.58 -2.88
CA LEU A 75 8.87 4.77 -1.70
C LEU A 75 8.06 5.56 -0.67
N GLU A 76 8.40 6.83 -0.45
CA GLU A 76 7.62 7.72 0.42
C GLU A 76 6.21 7.96 -0.13
N ASP A 77 6.07 8.12 -1.44
CA ASP A 77 4.77 8.27 -2.11
C ASP A 77 3.91 7.02 -1.96
N ILE A 78 4.50 5.83 -2.11
CA ILE A 78 3.82 4.56 -1.86
C ILE A 78 3.40 4.44 -0.39
N ASP A 79 4.27 4.81 0.55
CA ASP A 79 3.97 4.75 1.98
C ASP A 79 2.82 5.69 2.36
N ARG A 80 2.73 6.87 1.73
CA ARG A 80 1.58 7.77 1.89
C ARG A 80 0.30 7.16 1.32
N GLN A 81 0.34 6.67 0.08
CA GLN A 81 -0.83 6.04 -0.55
C GLN A 81 -1.34 4.81 0.24
N ASN A 82 -0.44 3.98 0.76
CA ASN A 82 -0.79 2.83 1.58
C ASN A 82 -1.49 3.25 2.88
N LYS A 83 -1.02 4.33 3.54
CA LYS A 83 -1.67 4.86 4.75
C LYS A 83 -3.09 5.32 4.45
N ASP A 84 -3.28 6.06 3.36
CA ASP A 84 -4.59 6.57 2.96
C ASP A 84 -5.55 5.41 2.63
N LEU A 85 -5.12 4.44 1.83
CA LEU A 85 -5.92 3.26 1.51
C LEU A 85 -6.24 2.40 2.72
N SER A 86 -5.32 2.30 3.68
CA SER A 86 -5.55 1.57 4.93
C SER A 86 -6.58 2.28 5.81
N ALA A 87 -6.59 3.61 5.81
CA ALA A 87 -7.62 4.39 6.50
C ALA A 87 -8.99 4.17 5.85
N ASP A 88 -9.08 4.23 4.51
CA ASP A 88 -10.31 3.95 3.76
C ASP A 88 -10.82 2.52 4.01
N LEU A 89 -9.90 1.54 4.04
CA LEU A 89 -10.23 0.14 4.32
C LEU A 89 -10.85 -0.01 5.72
N ARG A 90 -10.28 0.66 6.72
CA ARG A 90 -10.82 0.66 8.08
C ARG A 90 -12.22 1.24 8.12
N ILE A 91 -12.46 2.37 7.46
CA ILE A 91 -13.79 2.99 7.38
C ILE A 91 -14.80 2.03 6.72
N ALA A 92 -14.40 1.35 5.64
CA ALA A 92 -15.26 0.40 4.95
C ALA A 92 -15.60 -0.83 5.81
N LEU A 93 -14.63 -1.33 6.59
CA LEU A 93 -14.84 -2.43 7.54
C LEU A 93 -15.79 -2.03 8.68
N ASP A 94 -15.61 -0.84 9.25
CA ASP A 94 -16.48 -0.32 10.31
C ASP A 94 -17.93 -0.13 9.80
N ALA A 95 -18.09 0.33 8.55
CA ALA A 95 -19.40 0.42 7.91
C ALA A 95 -20.05 -0.95 7.72
N LEU A 96 -19.28 -1.97 7.32
CA LEU A 96 -19.78 -3.34 7.15
C LEU A 96 -20.29 -3.91 8.49
N ASP A 97 -19.51 -3.78 9.56
CA ASP A 97 -19.91 -4.24 10.90
C ASP A 97 -21.18 -3.53 11.37
N SER A 98 -21.29 -2.21 11.16
CA SER A 98 -22.52 -1.47 11.46
C SER A 98 -23.74 -2.05 10.75
N PHE A 99 -23.64 -2.36 9.44
CA PHE A 99 -24.74 -2.99 8.70
C PHE A 99 -25.10 -4.38 9.24
N GLU A 100 -24.11 -5.19 9.59
CA GLU A 100 -24.31 -6.53 10.12
C GLU A 100 -25.00 -6.49 11.49
N ARG A 101 -24.62 -5.57 12.38
CA ARG A 101 -25.28 -5.34 13.67
C ARG A 101 -26.74 -4.92 13.51
N VAL A 102 -27.04 -4.00 12.59
CA VAL A 102 -28.43 -3.57 12.35
C VAL A 102 -29.27 -4.73 11.82
N ARG A 103 -28.71 -5.53 10.90
CA ARG A 103 -29.38 -6.73 10.37
C ARG A 103 -29.66 -7.75 11.49
N ALA A 104 -28.70 -8.01 12.37
CA ALA A 104 -28.87 -8.91 13.50
C ALA A 104 -30.01 -8.45 14.43
N ARG A 105 -30.06 -7.16 14.77
CA ARG A 105 -31.16 -6.57 15.58
C ARG A 105 -32.52 -6.73 14.91
N GLN A 106 -32.60 -6.48 13.60
CA GLN A 106 -33.85 -6.64 12.85
C GLN A 106 -34.33 -8.10 12.82
N LEU A 107 -33.41 -9.05 12.67
CA LEU A 107 -33.72 -10.48 12.71
C LEU A 107 -34.22 -10.91 14.09
N ALA A 108 -33.55 -10.48 15.15
CA ALA A 108 -33.97 -10.76 16.53
C ALA A 108 -35.37 -10.20 16.83
N ALA A 109 -35.63 -8.94 16.46
CA ALA A 109 -36.94 -8.32 16.65
C ALA A 109 -38.07 -9.01 15.85
N LYS A 110 -37.76 -9.52 14.64
CA LYS A 110 -38.72 -10.31 13.86
C LYS A 110 -38.99 -11.67 14.52
N ALA A 111 -37.96 -12.36 15.00
CA ALA A 111 -38.09 -13.65 15.69
C ALA A 111 -38.93 -13.51 16.97
N GLU A 112 -38.67 -12.47 17.77
CA GLU A 112 -39.43 -12.20 19.00
C GLU A 112 -40.91 -11.92 18.71
N LYS A 113 -41.21 -11.16 17.65
CA LYS A 113 -42.59 -10.91 17.22
C LYS A 113 -43.30 -12.18 16.74
N MET A 114 -42.59 -13.10 16.07
CA MET A 114 -43.14 -14.37 15.63
C MET A 114 -43.39 -15.31 16.82
N ALA A 115 -42.46 -15.37 17.77
CA ALA A 115 -42.61 -16.15 18.99
C ALA A 115 -43.78 -15.69 19.88
N LYS A 116 -44.07 -14.37 19.93
CA LYS A 116 -45.23 -13.82 20.66
C LYS A 116 -46.58 -14.06 19.97
N ARG A 117 -46.58 -14.51 18.71
CA ARG A 117 -47.79 -14.78 17.92
C ARG A 117 -48.13 -16.28 17.82
N ALA A 118 -47.21 -17.15 18.22
CA ALA A 118 -47.39 -18.59 18.31
C ALA A 118 -47.85 -18.96 19.73
#